data_AF-A0A529PKH1-F1
#
_entry.id   AF-A0A529PKH1-F1
#
_cell.length_a   1.000
_cell.length_b   1.000
_cell.length_c   1.000
_cell.angle_alpha   90.00
_cell.angle_beta   90.00
_cell.angle_gamma   90.00
#
_symmetry.space_group_name_H-M   'P 1'
#
loop_
_entity.id
_entity.type
_entity.pdbx_description
1 polymer ?
#
loop_
_entity_poly.entity_id
_entity_poly.type
_entity_poly.pdbx_seq_one_letter_code
_entity_poly.pdbx_strand_id
1 'polypeptide(L)'
;MLQRPQSSPDRSAGEDETRKNGAQDSAERASLTYVSDADPGIRRKRKGKGFAYLGLQGRSVSAATLARIKALAIPPAWTDVWISPDARGHIQATGRDQRGRKQYRYHALWAAERDGAKYSSLVAFAKSLPGLRRRIDADLRRHGLPAERVVAATVWLLDNT
;
A
#
# COMPACT_ATOMS: atom_id res chain seq x y z
N MET A 1 -51.17 -28.68 26.25
CA MET A 1 -50.35 -28.75 25.03
C MET A 1 -49.65 -27.41 24.90
N LEU A 2 -48.35 -27.37 25.24
CA LEU A 2 -47.53 -26.17 25.38
C LEU A 2 -46.95 -25.73 24.03
N GLN A 3 -46.90 -24.41 23.79
CA GLN A 3 -45.84 -23.81 22.95
C GLN A 3 -45.34 -22.52 23.64
N ARG A 4 -44.16 -22.65 24.27
CA ARG A 4 -43.24 -21.54 24.54
C ARG A 4 -42.30 -21.40 23.33
N PRO A 5 -41.84 -20.20 22.96
CA PRO A 5 -40.81 -20.04 21.93
C PRO A 5 -39.47 -20.54 22.47
N GLN A 6 -38.79 -21.37 21.67
CA GLN A 6 -37.44 -21.86 21.94
C GLN A 6 -36.41 -20.82 21.51
N SER A 7 -35.45 -20.64 22.42
CA SER A 7 -34.33 -19.72 22.41
C SER A 7 -33.34 -19.97 21.28
N SER A 8 -32.81 -18.89 20.71
CA SER A 8 -31.63 -18.91 19.83
C SER A 8 -30.40 -19.42 20.60
N PRO A 9 -29.57 -20.31 20.03
CA PRO A 9 -28.22 -20.50 20.50
C PRO A 9 -27.33 -19.44 19.85
N ASP A 10 -26.81 -18.60 20.73
CA ASP A 10 -25.52 -17.92 20.66
C ASP A 10 -24.52 -18.65 19.74
N ARG A 11 -24.16 -18.02 18.61
CA ARG A 11 -22.95 -18.39 17.87
C ARG A 11 -21.87 -17.39 18.26
N SER A 12 -21.08 -17.86 19.21
CA SER A 12 -19.77 -17.37 19.59
C SER A 12 -18.94 -16.91 18.40
N ALA A 13 -18.42 -15.69 18.57
CA ALA A 13 -17.02 -15.32 18.35
C ALA A 13 -16.15 -16.37 17.65
N GLY A 14 -15.69 -16.03 16.44
CA GLY A 14 -14.75 -16.82 15.68
C GLY A 14 -14.25 -16.01 14.48
N GLU A 15 -13.13 -15.32 14.71
CA GLU A 15 -12.15 -14.94 13.70
C GLU A 15 -12.55 -13.79 12.76
N ASP A 16 -12.50 -12.59 13.34
CA ASP A 16 -12.06 -11.37 12.65
C ASP A 16 -10.57 -11.54 12.25
N GLU A 17 -10.27 -12.50 11.38
CA GLU A 17 -9.00 -12.53 10.64
C GLU A 17 -9.03 -11.31 9.73
N THR A 18 -8.51 -10.21 10.28
CA THR A 18 -8.29 -8.95 9.58
C THR A 18 -7.58 -9.29 8.27
N ARG A 19 -8.30 -9.22 7.15
CA ARG A 19 -7.76 -9.44 5.79
C ARG A 19 -6.44 -8.68 5.69
N LYS A 20 -5.31 -9.39 5.81
CA LYS A 20 -3.99 -8.78 5.67
C LYS A 20 -3.97 -8.17 4.28
N ASN A 21 -3.74 -6.86 4.24
CA ASN A 21 -3.69 -6.15 2.98
C ASN A 21 -2.46 -6.69 2.23
N GLY A 22 -2.49 -6.91 0.91
CA GLY A 22 -1.37 -7.57 0.21
C GLY A 22 0.01 -6.86 0.36
N ALA A 23 0.01 -5.62 0.82
CA ALA A 23 1.19 -4.88 1.23
C ALA A 23 1.81 -5.36 2.57
N GLN A 24 0.99 -5.76 3.55
CA GLN A 24 1.45 -6.36 4.80
C GLN A 24 2.10 -7.72 4.53
N ASP A 25 1.47 -8.58 3.72
CA ASP A 25 2.03 -9.89 3.35
C ASP A 25 3.37 -9.74 2.61
N SER A 26 3.46 -8.74 1.72
CA SER A 26 4.72 -8.44 1.02
C SER A 26 5.83 -7.99 1.98
N ALA A 27 5.49 -7.25 3.04
CA ALA A 27 6.45 -6.80 4.04
C ALA A 27 6.96 -7.98 4.86
N GLU A 28 6.05 -8.85 5.31
CA GLU A 28 6.40 -10.06 6.06
C GLU A 28 7.33 -10.99 5.25
N ARG A 29 7.03 -11.22 3.97
CA ARG A 29 7.88 -12.02 3.06
C ARG A 29 9.28 -11.43 2.89
N ALA A 30 9.38 -10.10 2.89
CA ALA A 30 10.64 -9.36 2.86
C ALA A 30 11.37 -9.31 4.21
N SER A 31 10.82 -9.90 5.28
CA SER A 31 11.26 -9.69 6.67
C SER A 31 11.31 -8.20 7.09
N LEU A 32 10.37 -7.41 6.55
CA LEU A 32 10.19 -5.98 6.80
C LEU A 32 8.95 -5.71 7.65
N THR A 33 8.99 -4.60 8.37
CA THR A 33 7.87 -4.12 9.19
C THR A 33 6.93 -3.26 8.34
N TYR A 34 5.63 -3.57 8.38
CA TYR A 34 4.64 -2.67 7.81
C TYR A 34 4.48 -1.43 8.71
N VAL A 35 4.74 -0.23 8.18
CA VAL A 35 4.73 1.05 8.92
C VAL A 35 3.96 2.11 8.15
N SER A 36 3.37 3.08 8.85
CA SER A 36 2.66 4.22 8.27
C SER A 36 3.32 5.52 8.68
N ASP A 37 3.23 6.56 7.86
CA ASP A 37 3.69 7.89 8.25
C ASP A 37 2.73 8.64 9.19
N ALA A 38 1.57 8.04 9.46
CA ALA A 38 0.72 8.41 10.58
C ALA A 38 1.32 7.99 11.94
N ASP A 39 2.22 6.99 11.95
CA ASP A 39 2.85 6.51 13.16
C ASP A 39 3.85 7.55 13.71
N PRO A 40 4.14 7.51 15.03
CA PRO A 40 5.24 8.28 15.59
C PRO A 40 6.55 7.99 14.84
N GLY A 41 7.27 9.05 14.44
CA GLY A 41 8.49 8.87 13.68
C GLY A 41 9.43 10.06 13.81
N ILE A 42 10.58 9.95 13.14
CA ILE A 42 11.59 10.99 13.13
C ILE A 42 11.11 12.13 12.21
N ARG A 43 11.24 13.38 12.67
CA ARG A 43 10.87 14.57 11.92
C ARG A 43 12.11 15.34 11.49
N ARG A 44 12.10 15.84 10.25
CA ARG A 44 13.13 16.74 9.73
C ARG A 44 12.76 18.19 10.00
N LYS A 45 13.64 18.94 10.64
CA LYS A 45 13.49 20.38 10.89
C LYS A 45 14.64 21.15 10.27
N ARG A 46 14.36 22.29 9.63
CA ARG A 46 15.42 23.16 9.11
C ARG A 46 16.24 23.75 10.27
N LYS A 47 17.57 23.70 10.19
CA LYS A 47 18.49 24.29 11.18
C LYS A 47 19.65 24.97 10.46
N GLY A 48 19.63 26.31 10.41
CA GLY A 48 20.63 27.09 9.68
C GLY A 48 20.69 26.72 8.20
N LYS A 49 21.89 26.36 7.72
CA LYS A 49 22.13 25.91 6.33
C LYS A 49 21.77 24.43 6.09
N GLY A 50 21.38 23.68 7.11
CA GLY A 50 21.11 22.24 7.02
C GLY A 50 19.82 21.80 7.69
N PHE A 51 19.77 20.52 8.06
CA PHE A 51 18.63 19.89 8.71
C PHE A 51 19.03 19.27 10.05
N ALA A 52 18.13 19.38 11.02
CA ALA A 52 18.14 18.62 12.26
C ALA A 52 17.07 17.52 12.19
N TYR A 53 17.32 16.40 12.85
CA TYR A 53 16.41 15.27 12.92
C TYR A 53 16.02 15.03 14.37
N LEU A 54 14.71 15.08 14.63
CA LEU A 54 14.12 14.91 15.95
C LEU A 54 13.41 13.58 15.99
N GLY A 55 13.85 12.69 16.88
CA GLY A 55 13.21 11.40 17.11
C GLY A 55 11.93 11.52 17.93
N LEU A 56 11.46 10.38 18.41
CA LEU A 56 10.29 10.29 19.28
C LEU A 56 10.49 11.19 20.51
N GLN A 57 9.45 11.93 20.87
CA GLN A 57 9.44 12.86 22.01
C GLN A 57 10.53 13.96 21.92
N GLY A 58 10.99 14.32 20.73
CA GLY A 58 11.95 15.40 20.52
C GLY A 58 13.41 15.04 20.85
N ARG A 59 13.71 13.77 21.10
CA ARG A 59 15.08 13.31 21.40
C ARG A 59 15.97 13.39 20.17
N SER A 60 17.26 13.65 20.38
CA SER A 60 18.26 13.56 19.32
C SER A 60 18.36 12.13 18.78
N VAL A 61 18.52 12.01 17.47
CA VAL A 61 18.75 10.70 16.82
C VAL A 61 20.18 10.21 17.08
N SER A 62 20.36 8.90 17.18
CA SER A 62 21.70 8.29 17.29
C SER A 62 22.52 8.48 16.02
N ALA A 63 23.85 8.33 16.12
CA ALA A 63 24.75 8.44 14.97
C ALA A 63 24.42 7.41 13.86
N ALA A 64 24.08 6.17 14.25
CA ALA A 64 23.67 5.13 13.31
C ALA A 64 22.39 5.51 12.55
N THR A 65 21.38 6.04 13.25
CA THR A 65 20.16 6.53 12.62
C THR A 65 20.43 7.70 11.69
N LEU A 66 21.30 8.63 12.07
CA LEU A 66 21.68 9.76 11.22
C LEU A 66 22.39 9.30 9.93
N ALA A 67 23.27 8.30 10.02
CA ALA A 67 23.94 7.72 8.86
C ALA A 67 22.93 7.08 7.89
N ARG A 68 21.97 6.30 8.42
CA ARG A 68 20.87 5.74 7.62
C ARG A 68 20.06 6.83 6.92
N ILE A 69 19.68 7.88 7.64
CA ILE A 69 18.90 9.01 7.07
C ILE A 69 19.64 9.66 5.90
N LYS A 70 20.96 9.84 6.01
CA LYS A 70 21.78 10.39 4.91
C LYS A 70 21.76 9.46 3.69
N ALA A 71 21.86 8.15 3.90
CA ALA A 71 21.81 7.16 2.83
C ALA A 71 20.47 7.13 2.07
N LEU A 72 19.37 7.56 2.69
CA LEU A 72 18.06 7.66 2.02
C LEU A 72 17.99 8.76 0.94
N ALA A 73 18.97 9.66 0.89
CA ALA A 73 19.02 10.77 -0.06
C ALA A 73 17.67 11.50 -0.22
N ILE A 74 17.10 11.92 0.92
CA ILE A 74 15.82 12.64 0.96
C ILE A 74 16.04 14.05 0.39
N PRO A 75 15.38 14.43 -0.71
CA PRO A 75 15.61 15.71 -1.35
C PRO A 75 15.45 16.89 -0.38
N PRO A 76 16.33 17.90 -0.43
CA PRO A 76 16.28 19.04 0.49
C PRO A 76 15.02 19.89 0.29
N ALA A 77 14.44 19.87 -0.90
CA ALA A 77 13.23 20.61 -1.23
C ALA A 77 11.94 19.99 -0.64
N TRP A 78 11.99 18.76 -0.11
CA TRP A 78 10.79 18.15 0.47
C TRP A 78 10.37 18.83 1.78
N THR A 79 9.07 19.07 1.94
CA THR A 79 8.45 19.53 3.20
C THR A 79 7.74 18.38 3.91
N ASP A 80 7.28 18.61 5.14
CA ASP A 80 6.53 17.63 5.96
C ASP A 80 7.18 16.25 6.03
N VAL A 81 8.50 16.22 6.18
CA VAL A 81 9.25 14.95 6.11
C VAL A 81 9.08 14.13 7.39
N TRP A 82 8.54 12.93 7.20
CA TRP A 82 8.50 11.84 8.15
C TRP A 82 9.54 10.79 7.79
N ILE A 83 10.23 10.25 8.79
CA ILE A 83 11.24 9.21 8.62
C ILE A 83 10.93 8.08 9.62
N SER A 84 10.94 6.84 9.14
CA SER A 84 10.69 5.67 9.98
C SER A 84 11.76 5.56 11.08
N PRO A 85 11.36 5.36 12.36
CA PRO A 85 12.31 5.03 13.41
C PRO A 85 12.91 3.64 13.22
N ASP A 86 12.13 2.71 12.65
CA ASP A 86 12.55 1.34 12.34
C ASP A 86 13.30 1.28 11.00
N ALA A 87 14.53 0.76 11.05
CA ALA A 87 15.36 0.51 9.87
C ALA A 87 14.75 -0.57 8.95
N ARG A 88 13.93 -1.48 9.48
CA ARG A 88 13.21 -2.51 8.71
C ARG A 88 11.81 -2.09 8.26
N GLY A 89 11.40 -0.85 8.52
CA GLY A 89 10.14 -0.33 8.01
C GLY A 89 10.13 -0.31 6.47
N HIS A 90 9.09 -0.88 5.84
CA HIS A 90 9.01 -0.95 4.38
C HIS A 90 9.01 0.43 3.72
N ILE A 91 8.40 1.43 4.37
CA ILE A 91 8.58 2.86 4.08
C ILE A 91 9.68 3.38 5.01
N GLN A 92 10.72 3.98 4.43
CA GLN A 92 11.81 4.58 5.18
C GLN A 92 11.63 6.09 5.38
N ALA A 93 11.01 6.79 4.42
CA ALA A 93 10.63 8.19 4.59
C ALA A 93 9.45 8.58 3.70
N THR A 94 8.71 9.58 4.14
CA THR A 94 7.73 10.31 3.32
C THR A 94 7.99 11.81 3.39
N GLY A 95 7.44 12.55 2.44
CA GLY A 95 7.46 14.01 2.45
C GLY A 95 6.60 14.57 1.33
N ARG A 96 6.52 15.88 1.22
CA ARG A 96 5.84 16.56 0.11
C ARG A 96 6.86 17.21 -0.81
N ASP A 97 6.69 17.05 -2.12
CA ASP A 97 7.51 17.78 -3.10
C ASP A 97 7.06 19.24 -3.26
N GLN A 98 7.76 19.99 -4.13
CA GLN A 98 7.44 21.39 -4.42
C GLN A 98 6.03 21.61 -4.98
N ARG A 99 5.38 20.57 -5.50
CA ARG A 99 4.00 20.59 -6.01
C ARG A 99 2.99 20.10 -4.96
N GLY A 100 3.43 19.88 -3.72
CA GLY A 100 2.59 19.41 -2.61
C GLY A 100 2.25 17.91 -2.67
N ARG A 101 2.81 17.16 -3.64
CA ARG A 101 2.51 15.73 -3.83
C ARG A 101 3.29 14.92 -2.79
N LYS A 102 2.62 13.93 -2.20
CA LYS A 102 3.26 13.00 -1.27
C LYS A 102 4.24 12.08 -2.01
N GLN A 103 5.47 12.05 -1.52
CA GLN A 103 6.56 11.24 -2.05
C GLN A 103 7.04 10.24 -1.00
N TYR A 104 7.60 9.12 -1.47
CA TYR A 104 8.03 8.01 -0.63
C TYR A 104 9.50 7.65 -0.90
N ARG A 105 10.17 7.18 0.14
CA ARG A 105 11.41 6.39 0.09
C ARG A 105 11.11 5.04 0.72
N TYR A 106 11.35 3.98 -0.02
CA TYR A 106 11.13 2.60 0.43
C TYR A 106 12.44 1.94 0.86
N HIS A 107 12.32 0.90 1.69
CA HIS A 107 13.43 0.00 1.96
C HIS A 107 13.85 -0.72 0.66
N ALA A 108 15.14 -1.02 0.48
CA ALA A 108 15.63 -1.65 -0.75
C ALA A 108 14.97 -3.01 -1.02
N LEU A 109 14.84 -3.85 0.02
CA LEU A 109 14.16 -5.15 -0.06
C LEU A 109 12.66 -5.05 -0.40
N TRP A 110 12.01 -3.92 -0.08
CA TRP A 110 10.60 -3.73 -0.39
C TRP A 110 10.36 -3.62 -1.90
N ALA A 111 11.26 -2.94 -2.62
CA ALA A 111 11.18 -2.83 -4.08
C ALA A 111 11.32 -4.22 -4.74
N ALA A 112 12.33 -4.99 -4.32
CA ALA A 112 12.59 -6.33 -4.86
C ALA A 112 11.39 -7.29 -4.69
N GLU A 113 10.76 -7.32 -3.52
CA GLU A 113 9.60 -8.18 -3.25
C GLU A 113 8.33 -7.71 -3.96
N ARG A 114 8.07 -6.40 -4.00
CA ARG A 114 6.90 -5.85 -4.70
C ARG A 114 6.99 -6.04 -6.20
N ASP A 115 8.19 -6.01 -6.77
CA ASP A 115 8.40 -6.31 -8.17
C ASP A 115 8.05 -7.78 -8.43
N GLY A 116 8.60 -8.73 -7.66
CA GLY A 116 8.30 -10.16 -7.80
C GLY A 116 6.81 -10.50 -7.65
N ALA A 117 6.14 -9.96 -6.62
CA ALA A 117 4.73 -10.19 -6.38
C ALA A 117 3.84 -9.64 -7.51
N LYS A 118 4.16 -8.46 -8.07
CA LYS A 118 3.44 -7.89 -9.22
C LYS A 118 3.57 -8.75 -10.48
N TYR A 119 4.74 -9.32 -10.77
CA TYR A 119 4.92 -10.15 -11.95
C TYR A 119 4.17 -11.48 -11.86
N SER A 120 4.07 -12.05 -10.66
CA SER A 120 3.35 -13.32 -10.48
C SER A 120 1.85 -13.22 -10.81
N SER A 121 1.19 -12.12 -10.46
CA SER A 121 -0.23 -11.92 -10.76
C SER A 121 -0.49 -11.65 -12.25
N LEU A 122 0.49 -11.07 -12.97
CA LEU A 122 0.40 -10.86 -14.41
C LEU A 122 0.28 -12.17 -15.19
N VAL A 123 0.91 -13.26 -14.71
CA VAL A 123 0.79 -14.57 -15.39
C VAL A 123 -0.64 -15.11 -15.28
N ALA A 124 -1.24 -15.06 -14.09
CA ALA A 124 -2.62 -15.50 -13.89
C ALA A 124 -3.61 -14.61 -14.65
N PHE A 125 -3.38 -13.29 -14.66
CA PHE A 125 -4.16 -12.33 -15.43
C PHE A 125 -4.06 -12.58 -16.94
N ALA A 126 -2.85 -12.77 -17.48
CA ALA A 126 -2.63 -13.04 -18.89
C ALA A 126 -3.35 -14.33 -19.35
N LYS A 127 -3.38 -15.36 -18.48
CA LYS A 127 -4.13 -16.60 -18.75
C LYS A 127 -5.64 -16.39 -18.79
N SER A 128 -6.19 -15.39 -18.10
CA SER A 128 -7.64 -15.11 -18.10
C SER A 128 -8.08 -14.19 -19.24
N LEU A 129 -7.17 -13.42 -19.85
CA LEU A 129 -7.47 -12.48 -20.95
C LEU A 129 -8.25 -13.09 -22.11
N PRO A 130 -7.92 -14.30 -22.63
CA PRO A 130 -8.68 -14.87 -23.75
C PRO A 130 -10.16 -15.10 -23.41
N GLY A 131 -10.47 -15.54 -22.18
CA GLY A 131 -11.84 -15.74 -21.73
C GLY A 131 -12.57 -14.41 -21.52
N LEU A 132 -11.87 -13.44 -20.92
CA LEU A 132 -12.40 -12.09 -20.71
C LEU A 132 -12.77 -11.41 -22.03
N ARG A 133 -11.87 -11.44 -23.03
CA ARG A 133 -12.11 -10.82 -24.35
C ARG A 133 -13.30 -11.43 -25.08
N ARG A 134 -13.47 -12.77 -25.04
CA ARG A 134 -14.68 -13.43 -25.60
C ARG A 134 -15.96 -12.94 -24.94
N ARG A 135 -15.94 -12.74 -23.61
CA ARG A 135 -17.10 -12.25 -22.86
C ARG A 135 -17.41 -10.80 -23.21
N ILE A 136 -16.39 -9.95 -23.32
CA ILE A 136 -16.52 -8.57 -23.76
C ILE A 136 -17.17 -8.51 -25.14
N ASP A 137 -16.65 -9.28 -26.10
CA ASP A 137 -17.20 -9.33 -27.47
C ASP A 137 -18.68 -9.75 -27.49
N ALA A 138 -19.06 -10.74 -26.67
CA ALA A 138 -20.43 -11.19 -26.55
C ALA A 138 -21.35 -10.11 -25.95
N ASP A 139 -20.91 -9.43 -24.90
CA ASP A 139 -21.70 -8.42 -24.20
C ASP A 139 -21.81 -7.11 -25.02
N LEU A 140 -20.80 -6.77 -25.83
CA LEU A 140 -20.83 -5.63 -26.76
C LEU A 140 -21.87 -5.79 -27.88
N ARG A 141 -22.19 -7.03 -28.27
CA ARG A 141 -23.20 -7.33 -29.31
C ARG A 141 -24.64 -7.29 -28.82
N ARG A 142 -24.88 -7.13 -27.51
CA ARG A 142 -26.24 -7.07 -26.94
C ARG A 142 -27.00 -5.85 -27.47
N HIS A 143 -28.29 -6.01 -27.76
CA HIS A 143 -29.16 -4.90 -28.16
C HIS A 143 -29.46 -3.96 -26.98
N GLY A 144 -29.65 -2.67 -27.29
CA GLY A 144 -29.87 -1.63 -26.28
C GLY A 144 -28.61 -1.31 -25.47
N LEU A 145 -28.81 -0.71 -24.29
CA LEU A 145 -27.75 -0.33 -23.34
C LEU A 145 -27.90 -1.04 -21.98
N PRO A 146 -27.89 -2.38 -21.94
CA PRO A 146 -27.87 -3.10 -20.67
C PRO A 146 -26.54 -2.86 -19.94
N ALA A 147 -26.54 -3.02 -18.62
CA ALA A 147 -25.38 -2.75 -17.76
C ALA A 147 -24.12 -3.50 -18.25
N GLU A 148 -24.27 -4.75 -18.70
CA GLU A 148 -23.17 -5.57 -19.18
C GLU A 148 -22.52 -5.00 -20.44
N ARG A 149 -23.30 -4.37 -21.33
CA ARG A 149 -22.76 -3.73 -22.53
C ARG A 149 -21.95 -2.48 -22.17
N VAL A 150 -22.42 -1.70 -21.20
CA VAL A 150 -21.73 -0.49 -20.72
C VAL A 150 -20.42 -0.86 -20.01
N VAL A 151 -20.45 -1.89 -19.15
CA VAL A 151 -19.25 -2.42 -18.49
C VAL A 151 -18.28 -2.98 -19.52
N ALA A 152 -18.75 -3.80 -20.47
CA ALA A 152 -17.91 -4.35 -21.53
C ALA A 152 -17.24 -3.26 -22.38
N ALA A 153 -17.95 -2.17 -22.71
CA ALA A 153 -17.38 -1.03 -23.43
C ALA A 153 -16.28 -0.33 -22.60
N THR A 154 -16.50 -0.14 -21.31
CA THR A 154 -15.50 0.46 -20.40
C THR A 154 -14.25 -0.40 -20.32
N VAL A 155 -14.41 -1.70 -20.13
CA VAL A 155 -13.29 -2.65 -20.03
C VAL A 155 -12.57 -2.78 -21.38
N TRP A 156 -13.31 -2.79 -22.49
CA TRP A 156 -12.72 -2.81 -23.83
C TRP A 156 -11.84 -1.58 -24.09
N LEU A 157 -12.29 -0.39 -23.69
CA LEU A 157 -11.48 0.83 -23.78
C LEU A 157 -10.19 0.68 -22.98
N LEU A 158 -10.26 0.21 -21.72
CA LEU A 158 -9.08 -0.02 -20.89
C LEU A 158 -8.09 -1.03 -21.48
N ASP A 159 -8.55 -2.03 -22.26
CA ASP A 159 -7.70 -3.04 -22.90
C ASP A 159 -7.09 -2.54 -24.23
N ASN A 160 -7.63 -1.47 -24.84
CA ASN A 160 -7.24 -0.98 -26.17
C ASN A 160 -6.69 0.47 -26.16
N THR A 161 -6.41 1.04 -24.99
CA THR A 161 -5.74 2.34 -24.80
C THR A 161 -4.43 2.19 -24.06
#